data_AF-A0A920PT38-F1
#
_entry.id   AF-A0A920PT38-F1
#
_cell.length_a   1.000
_cell.length_b   1.000
_cell.length_c   1.000
_cell.angle_alpha   90.00
_cell.angle_beta   90.00
_cell.angle_gamma   90.00
#
_symmetry.space_group_name_H-M   'P 1'
#
loop_
_entity.id
_entity.type
_entity.pdbx_description
1 polymer ?
#
loop_
_entity_poly.entity_id
_entity_poly.type
_entity_poly.pdbx_seq_one_letter_code
_entity_poly.pdbx_strand_id
1 'polypeptide(L)'
;MVINELMAETKEASRALWRFCFDVDRTSTIEALKRPLDDPLPWILADPRRLERSTRDGVWVRLVDVPVALELRRYLQEDSLVLKIEDEICPWNQAVFELQGSSEGATCKPTGSSPDLSLNVRQLASAYTGAVSFSTLASAGFVEEITSGALLRADCMFGSQYQPWSPHNF
;
A
#
# COMPACT_ATOMS: atom_id res chain seq x y z
N MET A 1 27.12 -2.87 12.48
CA MET A 1 26.22 -4.02 12.66
C MET A 1 25.11 -3.94 11.62
N VAL A 2 24.72 -5.05 11.01
CA VAL A 2 23.61 -5.10 10.04
C VAL A 2 22.46 -5.92 10.65
N ILE A 3 21.27 -5.32 10.69
CA ILE A 3 20.04 -5.94 11.14
C ILE A 3 19.27 -6.37 9.89
N ASN A 4 19.19 -7.68 9.69
CA ASN A 4 18.45 -8.27 8.56
C ASN A 4 16.94 -8.25 8.81
N GLU A 5 16.52 -8.53 10.04
CA GLU A 5 15.12 -8.58 10.45
C GLU A 5 15.01 -8.23 11.94
N LEU A 6 14.03 -7.40 12.29
CA LEU A 6 13.71 -7.03 13.66
C LEU A 6 12.20 -6.91 13.76
N MET A 7 11.59 -7.90 14.42
CA MET A 7 10.14 -7.97 14.62
C MET A 7 9.85 -8.06 16.11
N ALA A 8 8.76 -7.43 16.52
CA ALA A 8 8.30 -7.43 17.90
C ALA A 8 6.78 -7.39 17.93
N GLU A 9 6.18 -8.15 18.83
CA GLU A 9 4.74 -8.15 19.06
C GLU A 9 4.27 -6.90 19.81
N THR A 10 5.11 -6.38 20.72
CA THR A 10 4.77 -5.24 21.58
C THR A 10 5.71 -4.04 21.35
N LYS A 11 5.23 -2.85 21.71
CA LYS A 11 6.01 -1.61 21.62
C LYS A 11 7.22 -1.65 22.57
N GLU A 12 7.05 -2.26 23.73
CA GLU A 12 8.07 -2.45 24.75
C GLU A 12 9.18 -3.37 24.22
N ALA A 13 8.82 -4.50 23.61
CA ALA A 13 9.76 -5.42 23.00
C ALA A 13 10.51 -4.75 21.83
N SER A 14 9.81 -4.01 20.97
CA SER A 14 10.44 -3.26 19.87
C SER A 14 11.50 -2.27 20.38
N ARG A 15 11.18 -1.49 21.41
CA ARG A 15 12.12 -0.55 22.04
C ARG A 15 13.30 -1.26 22.71
N ALA A 16 13.05 -2.38 23.38
CA ALA A 16 14.10 -3.17 24.03
C ALA A 16 15.08 -3.75 23.00
N LEU A 17 14.58 -4.27 21.87
CA LEU A 17 15.42 -4.77 20.77
C LEU A 17 16.27 -3.65 20.16
N TRP A 18 15.68 -2.48 19.89
CA TRP A 18 16.44 -1.33 19.40
C TRP A 18 17.51 -0.88 20.40
N ARG A 19 17.17 -0.82 21.69
CA ARG A 19 18.14 -0.49 22.74
C ARG A 19 19.29 -1.50 22.78
N PHE A 20 18.98 -2.79 22.75
CA PHE A 20 19.99 -3.83 22.66
C PHE A 20 20.91 -3.61 21.44
N CYS A 21 20.34 -3.31 20.28
CA CYS A 21 21.12 -3.00 19.07
C CYS A 21 22.04 -1.78 19.24
N PHE A 22 21.57 -0.71 19.89
CA PHE A 22 22.36 0.50 20.13
C PHE A 22 23.43 0.35 21.22
N ASP A 23 23.22 -0.54 22.18
CA ASP A 23 24.12 -0.77 23.32
C ASP A 23 25.25 -1.79 22.99
N VAL A 24 25.36 -2.26 21.74
CA VAL A 24 26.45 -3.16 21.33
C VAL A 24 27.78 -2.41 21.25
N ASP A 25 28.66 -2.67 22.21
CA ASP A 25 30.01 -2.10 22.27
C ASP A 25 30.78 -2.22 20.93
N ARG A 26 31.57 -1.17 20.63
CA ARG A 26 32.37 -1.01 19.40
C ARG A 26 31.56 -0.93 18.09
N THR A 27 30.24 -0.80 18.16
CA THR A 27 29.42 -0.51 16.98
C THR A 27 29.32 1.00 16.76
N SER A 28 29.97 1.52 15.73
CA SER A 28 29.86 2.94 15.33
C SER A 28 28.66 3.22 14.42
N THR A 29 28.17 2.20 13.71
CA THR A 29 27.10 2.32 12.72
C THR A 29 26.22 1.06 12.73
N ILE A 30 24.91 1.29 12.63
CA ILE A 30 23.90 0.25 12.54
C ILE A 30 23.12 0.48 11.26
N GLU A 31 23.03 -0.56 10.44
CA GLU A 31 22.18 -0.57 9.25
C GLU A 31 21.00 -1.51 9.53
N ALA A 32 19.79 -1.02 9.30
CA ALA A 32 18.59 -1.83 9.38
C ALA A 32 17.92 -1.84 8.03
N LEU A 33 18.01 -2.98 7.34
CA LEU A 33 17.53 -3.10 5.97
C LEU A 33 16.02 -3.36 5.97
N LYS A 34 15.36 -2.90 4.89
CA LYS A 34 13.95 -3.18 4.61
C LYS A 34 13.03 -2.92 5.81
N ARG A 35 13.16 -1.75 6.43
CA ARG A 35 12.22 -1.34 7.48
C ARG A 35 10.91 -0.83 6.84
N PRO A 36 9.75 -0.99 7.52
CA PRO A 36 8.50 -0.39 7.06
C PRO A 36 8.64 1.13 6.85
N LEU A 37 7.87 1.70 5.92
CA LEU A 37 7.86 3.15 5.71
C LEU A 37 7.33 3.92 6.93
N ASP A 38 6.38 3.31 7.63
CA ASP A 38 5.74 3.77 8.85
C ASP A 38 6.44 3.26 10.13
N ASP A 39 7.71 2.84 10.04
CA ASP A 39 8.49 2.43 11.22
C ASP A 39 8.50 3.55 12.28
N PRO A 40 8.16 3.25 13.55
CA PRO A 40 8.16 4.23 14.63
C PRO A 40 9.56 4.70 15.07
N LEU A 41 10.65 4.05 14.63
CA LEU A 41 12.02 4.34 15.04
C LEU A 41 12.38 5.84 14.99
N PRO A 42 12.11 6.60 13.90
CA PRO A 42 12.44 8.02 13.83
C PRO A 42 11.77 8.85 14.94
N TRP A 43 10.68 8.37 15.54
CA TRP A 43 9.93 9.08 16.58
C TRP A 43 10.34 8.72 18.00
N ILE A 44 11.12 7.65 18.19
CA ILE A 44 11.61 7.22 19.51
C ILE A 44 13.09 7.51 19.74
N LEU A 45 13.81 7.90 18.69
CA LEU A 45 15.20 8.34 18.80
C LEU A 45 15.29 9.72 19.45
N ALA A 46 16.25 9.91 20.36
CA ALA A 46 16.51 11.21 20.97
C ALA A 46 16.96 12.26 19.95
N ASP A 47 17.70 11.85 18.91
CA ASP A 47 18.05 12.68 17.76
C ASP A 47 17.72 11.94 16.44
N PRO A 48 16.50 12.14 15.89
CA PRO A 48 16.07 11.49 14.66
C PRO A 48 16.88 11.88 13.42
N ARG A 49 17.60 13.01 13.45
CA ARG A 49 18.39 13.47 12.29
C ARG A 49 19.64 12.63 12.03
N ARG A 50 20.06 11.83 13.02
CA ARG A 50 21.15 10.86 12.87
C ARG A 50 20.72 9.59 12.15
N LEU A 51 19.42 9.36 11.97
CA LEU A 51 18.89 8.24 11.21
C LEU A 51 18.80 8.64 9.74
N GLU A 52 19.70 8.09 8.93
CA GLU A 52 19.61 8.19 7.47
C GLU A 52 18.57 7.19 6.95
N ARG A 53 17.66 7.66 6.09
CA ARG A 53 16.58 6.86 5.50
C ARG A 53 16.64 6.95 3.98
N SER A 54 16.52 5.81 3.32
CA SER A 54 16.32 5.73 1.88
C SER A 54 15.15 4.80 1.57
N THR A 55 14.27 5.22 0.67
CA THR A 55 13.15 4.42 0.21
C THR A 55 13.51 3.69 -1.09
N ARG A 56 13.09 2.44 -1.21
CA ARG A 56 13.20 1.63 -2.43
C ARG A 56 11.91 0.83 -2.59
N ASP A 57 11.64 0.35 -3.79
CA ASP A 57 10.57 -0.60 -4.03
C ASP A 57 10.79 -1.91 -3.25
N GLY A 58 9.70 -2.50 -2.78
CA GLY A 58 9.71 -3.73 -1.99
C GLY A 58 9.02 -4.89 -2.69
N VAL A 59 7.73 -4.72 -3.00
CA VAL A 59 6.91 -5.74 -3.68
C VAL A 59 6.23 -5.12 -4.89
N TRP A 60 6.23 -5.86 -6.00
CA TRP A 60 5.51 -5.51 -7.21
C TRP A 60 4.30 -6.44 -7.33
N VAL A 61 3.13 -5.87 -7.62
CA VAL A 61 1.86 -6.61 -7.67
C VAL A 61 1.36 -6.65 -9.11
N ARG A 62 0.75 -7.78 -9.48
CA ARG A 62 -0.04 -7.94 -10.71
C ARG A 62 -1.37 -8.57 -10.35
N LEU A 63 -2.46 -7.87 -10.63
CA LEU A 63 -3.81 -8.41 -10.45
C LEU A 63 -4.16 -9.28 -11.66
N VAL A 64 -4.20 -10.59 -11.50
CA VAL A 64 -4.52 -11.52 -12.60
C VAL A 64 -6.02 -11.58 -12.83
N ASP A 65 -6.79 -11.62 -11.74
CA ASP A 65 -8.25 -11.57 -11.72
C ASP A 65 -8.67 -10.36 -10.89
N VAL A 66 -9.12 -9.29 -11.57
CA VAL A 66 -9.43 -8.02 -10.92
C VAL A 66 -10.63 -8.14 -9.95
N PRO A 67 -11.79 -8.68 -10.36
CA PRO A 67 -12.90 -8.88 -9.44
C PRO A 67 -12.53 -9.68 -8.19
N VAL A 68 -11.90 -10.83 -8.37
CA VAL A 68 -11.55 -11.71 -7.24
C VAL A 68 -10.56 -11.02 -6.29
N ALA A 69 -9.55 -10.34 -6.83
CA ALA A 69 -8.61 -9.59 -5.99
C ALA A 69 -9.31 -8.49 -5.18
N LEU A 70 -10.18 -7.71 -5.81
CA LEU A 70 -10.89 -6.62 -5.15
C LEU A 70 -11.90 -7.11 -4.09
N GLU A 71 -12.48 -8.31 -4.26
CA GLU A 71 -13.37 -8.95 -3.27
C GLU A 71 -12.61 -9.54 -2.06
N LEU A 72 -11.39 -10.03 -2.26
CA LEU A 72 -10.56 -10.59 -1.19
C LEU A 72 -10.02 -9.50 -0.25
N ARG A 73 -9.93 -8.26 -0.72
CA ARG A 73 -9.49 -7.10 0.05
C ARG A 73 -10.58 -6.61 1.03
N ARG A 74 -10.15 -5.93 2.10
CA ARG A 74 -11.01 -5.10 2.97
C ARG A 74 -10.67 -3.63 2.78
N TYR A 75 -11.67 -2.77 2.95
CA TYR A 75 -11.57 -1.34 2.66
C TYR A 75 -11.73 -0.53 3.94
N LEU A 76 -10.97 0.55 4.06
CA LEU A 76 -10.90 1.33 5.30
C LEU A 76 -12.19 2.15 5.54
N GLN A 77 -12.87 2.51 4.47
CA GLN A 77 -14.14 3.23 4.49
C GLN A 77 -15.16 2.49 3.63
N GLU A 78 -16.40 2.40 4.13
CA GLU A 78 -17.53 1.89 3.37
C GLU A 78 -17.93 2.88 2.27
N ASP A 79 -17.82 2.46 1.01
CA ASP A 79 -18.23 3.26 -0.15
C ASP A 79 -18.34 2.36 -1.41
N SER A 80 -18.76 2.93 -2.54
CA SER A 80 -18.87 2.28 -3.85
C SER A 80 -18.16 3.06 -4.95
N LEU A 81 -17.46 2.38 -5.86
CA LEU A 81 -16.79 2.99 -7.01
C LEU A 81 -17.04 2.17 -8.27
N VAL A 82 -17.27 2.88 -9.38
CA VAL A 82 -17.28 2.26 -10.71
C VAL A 82 -15.93 2.47 -11.39
N LEU A 83 -15.20 1.39 -11.62
CA LEU A 83 -13.84 1.41 -12.17
C LEU A 83 -13.84 0.86 -13.59
N LYS A 84 -13.44 1.68 -14.58
CA LYS A 84 -13.12 1.19 -15.93
C LYS A 84 -11.65 0.74 -15.94
N ILE A 85 -11.44 -0.55 -16.21
CA ILE A 85 -10.12 -1.18 -16.19
C ILE A 85 -9.67 -1.52 -17.61
N GLU A 86 -8.45 -1.10 -17.93
CA GLU A 86 -7.73 -1.48 -19.15
C GLU A 86 -6.63 -2.48 -18.81
N ASP A 87 -6.52 -3.55 -19.60
CA ASP A 87 -5.54 -4.62 -19.38
C ASP A 87 -5.18 -5.30 -20.70
N GLU A 88 -4.04 -4.94 -21.28
CA GLU A 88 -3.59 -5.47 -22.57
C GLU A 88 -3.10 -6.92 -22.48
N ILE A 89 -2.69 -7.37 -21.28
CA ILE A 89 -2.05 -8.68 -21.07
C ILE A 89 -3.08 -9.74 -20.69
N CYS A 90 -4.08 -9.36 -19.89
CA CYS A 90 -5.17 -10.22 -19.44
C CYS A 90 -6.51 -9.61 -19.89
N PRO A 91 -6.94 -9.83 -21.16
CA PRO A 91 -8.10 -9.17 -21.74
C PRO A 91 -9.43 -9.41 -21.01
N TRP A 92 -9.53 -10.49 -20.23
CA TRP A 92 -10.71 -10.76 -19.40
C TRP A 92 -10.91 -9.73 -18.26
N ASN A 93 -9.88 -8.94 -17.92
CA ASN A 93 -10.00 -7.82 -16.99
C ASN A 93 -10.48 -6.53 -17.67
N GLN A 94 -10.59 -6.49 -19.00
CA GLN A 94 -11.06 -5.30 -19.73
C GLN A 94 -12.58 -5.15 -19.59
N ALA A 95 -13.00 -4.45 -18.55
CA ALA A 95 -14.40 -4.18 -18.28
C ALA A 95 -14.57 -2.97 -17.37
N VAL A 96 -15.83 -2.60 -17.14
CA VAL A 96 -16.23 -1.68 -16.10
C VAL A 96 -16.77 -2.49 -14.92
N PHE A 97 -16.22 -2.28 -13.73
CA PHE A 97 -16.61 -2.98 -12.51
C PHE A 97 -17.20 -2.03 -11.49
N GLU A 98 -18.30 -2.42 -10.88
CA GLU A 98 -18.81 -1.79 -9.67
C GLU A 98 -18.20 -2.50 -8.47
N LEU A 99 -17.41 -1.76 -7.69
CA LEU A 99 -16.81 -2.19 -6.43
C LEU A 99 -17.59 -1.58 -5.28
N GLN A 100 -18.13 -2.41 -4.41
CA GLN A 100 -18.67 -2.00 -3.11
C GLN A 100 -17.77 -2.60 -2.04
N GLY A 101 -17.14 -1.77 -1.21
CA GLY A 101 -16.15 -2.23 -0.23
C GLY A 101 -16.40 -1.64 1.14
N SER A 102 -16.13 -2.40 2.19
CA SER A 102 -16.19 -1.99 3.60
C SER A 102 -15.15 -2.75 4.45
N SER A 103 -15.18 -2.53 5.77
CA SER A 103 -14.37 -3.29 6.73
C SER A 103 -14.77 -4.76 6.83
N GLU A 104 -16.03 -5.09 6.51
CA GLU A 104 -16.58 -6.43 6.65
C GLU A 104 -16.35 -7.30 5.40
N GLY A 105 -16.27 -6.67 4.23
CA GLY A 105 -16.14 -7.37 2.97
C GLY A 105 -16.18 -6.46 1.76
N ALA A 106 -16.14 -7.07 0.58
CA ALA A 106 -16.33 -6.37 -0.67
C ALA A 106 -17.01 -7.26 -1.70
N THR A 107 -17.68 -6.62 -2.64
CA THR A 107 -18.21 -7.25 -3.86
C THR A 107 -17.73 -6.45 -5.05
N CYS A 108 -17.33 -7.14 -6.12
CA CYS A 108 -16.84 -6.50 -7.34
C CYS A 108 -17.43 -7.21 -8.55
N LYS A 109 -18.33 -6.54 -9.27
CA LYS A 109 -19.07 -7.15 -10.37
C LYS A 109 -19.00 -6.30 -11.64
N PRO A 110 -19.00 -6.92 -12.83
CA PRO A 110 -19.16 -6.19 -14.08
C PRO A 110 -20.45 -5.35 -14.05
N THR A 111 -20.39 -4.13 -14.57
CA THR A 111 -21.52 -3.21 -14.63
C THR A 111 -21.58 -2.47 -15.96
N GLY A 112 -22.77 -1.97 -16.32
CA GLY A 112 -22.99 -1.07 -17.45
C GLY A 112 -23.03 0.41 -17.05
N SER A 113 -22.86 0.72 -15.76
CA SER A 113 -22.86 2.10 -15.25
C SER A 113 -21.70 2.92 -15.80
N SER A 114 -21.86 4.25 -15.81
CA SER A 114 -20.76 5.15 -16.16
C SER A 114 -19.64 5.04 -15.13
N PRO A 115 -18.37 4.95 -15.56
CA PRO A 115 -17.25 4.84 -14.63
C PRO A 115 -16.99 6.13 -13.87
N ASP A 116 -16.57 5.99 -12.63
CA ASP A 116 -16.06 7.06 -11.78
C ASP A 116 -14.58 7.34 -12.07
N LEU A 117 -13.80 6.27 -12.26
CA LEU A 117 -12.38 6.32 -12.59
C LEU A 117 -12.06 5.41 -13.78
N SER A 118 -11.13 5.84 -14.64
CA SER A 118 -10.56 5.03 -15.72
C SER A 118 -9.05 4.90 -15.56
N LEU A 119 -8.54 3.66 -15.61
CA LEU A 119 -7.13 3.35 -15.38
C LEU A 119 -6.72 2.00 -15.96
N ASN A 120 -5.42 1.85 -16.21
CA ASN A 120 -4.83 0.55 -16.51
C ASN A 120 -4.65 -0.28 -15.23
N VAL A 121 -4.74 -1.60 -15.36
CA VAL A 121 -4.57 -2.57 -14.27
C VAL A 121 -3.24 -2.41 -13.52
N ARG A 122 -2.19 -1.90 -14.16
CA ARG A 122 -0.90 -1.61 -13.52
C ARG A 122 -1.02 -0.56 -12.41
N GLN A 123 -1.81 0.49 -12.65
CA GLN A 123 -2.07 1.54 -11.67
C GLN A 123 -2.96 1.01 -10.56
N LEU A 124 -3.98 0.22 -10.90
CA LEU A 124 -4.79 -0.45 -9.89
C LEU A 124 -3.92 -1.35 -9.00
N ALA A 125 -3.00 -2.11 -9.58
CA ALA A 125 -2.07 -2.95 -8.82
C ALA A 125 -1.13 -2.15 -7.91
N SER A 126 -0.74 -0.93 -8.33
CA SER A 126 0.08 -0.03 -7.51
C SER A 126 -0.68 0.53 -6.31
N ALA A 127 -1.97 0.82 -6.49
CA ALA A 127 -2.85 1.32 -5.43
C ALA A 127 -3.44 0.20 -4.54
N TYR A 128 -3.44 -1.05 -5.03
CA TYR A 128 -4.15 -2.18 -4.43
C TYR A 128 -3.83 -2.41 -2.94
N THR A 129 -2.56 -2.27 -2.55
CA THR A 129 -2.14 -2.48 -1.16
C THR A 129 -2.29 -1.25 -0.27
N GLY A 130 -2.69 -0.10 -0.83
CA GLY A 130 -2.72 1.19 -0.14
C GLY A 130 -1.37 1.91 -0.07
N ALA A 131 -0.33 1.41 -0.75
CA ALA A 131 1.00 2.01 -0.77
C ALA A 131 1.04 3.37 -1.51
N VAL A 132 0.25 3.49 -2.57
CA VAL A 132 0.18 4.68 -3.43
C VAL A 132 -1.28 5.07 -3.62
N SER A 133 -1.58 6.36 -3.49
CA SER A 133 -2.95 6.88 -3.65
C SER A 133 -3.34 7.00 -5.13
N PHE A 134 -4.63 6.88 -5.44
CA PHE A 134 -5.19 7.17 -6.76
C PHE A 134 -4.96 8.63 -7.13
N SER A 135 -5.07 9.57 -6.19
CA SER A 135 -4.77 10.99 -6.44
C SER A 135 -3.32 11.22 -6.90
N THR A 136 -2.35 10.48 -6.32
CA THR A 136 -0.95 10.54 -6.77
C THR A 136 -0.81 10.00 -8.19
N LEU A 137 -1.46 8.88 -8.51
CA LEU A 137 -1.42 8.28 -9.85
C LEU A 137 -2.13 9.15 -10.91
N ALA A 138 -3.21 9.83 -10.52
CA ALA A 138 -3.91 10.81 -11.36
C ALA A 138 -3.05 12.05 -11.61
N SER A 139 -2.38 12.57 -10.59
CA SER A 139 -1.43 13.69 -10.73
C SER A 139 -0.25 13.35 -11.64
N ALA A 140 0.12 12.07 -11.73
CA ALA A 140 1.11 11.55 -12.67
C ALA A 140 0.55 11.27 -14.08
N GLY A 141 -0.75 11.50 -14.32
CA GLY A 141 -1.40 11.33 -15.61
C GLY A 141 -1.80 9.89 -15.94
N PHE A 142 -1.87 8.98 -14.96
CA PHE A 142 -2.18 7.57 -15.20
C PHE A 142 -3.58 7.14 -14.77
N VAL A 143 -4.31 7.98 -14.04
CA VAL A 143 -5.69 7.73 -13.62
C VAL A 143 -6.52 8.93 -14.05
N GLU A 144 -7.61 8.67 -14.76
CA GLU A 144 -8.57 9.68 -15.17
C GLU A 144 -9.75 9.68 -14.20
N GLU A 145 -10.07 10.85 -13.65
CA GLU A 145 -11.26 11.08 -12.86
C GLU A 145 -12.41 11.53 -13.76
N ILE A 146 -13.51 10.78 -13.74
CA ILE A 146 -14.70 11.03 -14.57
C ILE A 146 -15.82 11.61 -13.71
N THR A 147 -16.02 11.04 -12.52
CA THR A 147 -16.93 11.61 -11.50
C THR A 147 -16.12 12.43 -10.52
N SER A 148 -16.45 13.72 -10.37
CA SER A 148 -15.77 14.62 -9.44
C SER A 148 -15.80 14.07 -7.99
N GLY A 149 -14.63 13.98 -7.35
CA GLY A 149 -14.47 13.49 -5.99
C GLY A 149 -14.26 11.97 -5.88
N ALA A 150 -14.28 11.24 -6.99
CA ALA A 150 -14.01 9.80 -7.02
C ALA A 150 -12.57 9.46 -6.59
N LEU A 151 -11.60 10.33 -6.89
CA LEU A 151 -10.21 10.09 -6.46
C LEU A 151 -10.08 10.09 -4.93
N LEU A 152 -10.70 11.07 -4.26
CA LEU A 152 -10.67 11.14 -2.79
C LEU A 152 -11.39 9.94 -2.17
N ARG A 153 -12.55 9.55 -2.71
CA ARG A 153 -13.28 8.36 -2.27
C ARG A 153 -12.43 7.10 -2.42
N ALA A 154 -11.76 6.94 -3.56
CA ALA A 154 -10.84 5.84 -3.80
C ALA A 154 -9.66 5.82 -2.83
N ASP A 155 -9.05 6.99 -2.56
CA ASP A 155 -7.96 7.09 -1.58
C ASP A 155 -8.41 6.69 -0.17
N CYS A 156 -9.59 7.14 0.25
CA CYS A 156 -10.15 6.78 1.54
C CYS A 156 -10.50 5.28 1.63
N MET A 157 -11.09 4.69 0.59
CA MET A 157 -11.40 3.26 0.55
C MET A 157 -10.14 2.39 0.51
N PHE A 158 -9.17 2.73 -0.34
CA PHE A 158 -7.94 1.96 -0.56
C PHE A 158 -6.81 2.28 0.42
N GLY A 159 -6.99 3.25 1.31
CA GLY A 159 -6.09 3.47 2.43
C GLY A 159 -5.90 2.21 3.28
N SER A 160 -4.74 2.11 3.92
CA SER A 160 -4.44 1.08 4.91
C SER A 160 -3.98 1.74 6.21
N GLN A 161 -4.34 1.12 7.35
CA GLN A 161 -3.89 1.62 8.66
C GLN A 161 -2.37 1.55 8.80
N TYR A 162 -1.76 0.50 8.26
CA TYR A 162 -0.31 0.27 8.24
C TYR A 162 0.19 0.24 6.81
N GLN A 163 1.36 0.79 6.55
CA GLN A 163 1.95 0.76 5.22
C GLN A 163 2.30 -0.69 4.85
N PRO A 164 1.97 -1.13 3.63
CA PRO A 164 2.27 -2.49 3.19
C PRO A 164 3.79 -2.72 3.15
N TRP A 165 4.23 -3.83 3.72
CA TRP A 165 5.65 -4.13 3.91
C TRP A 165 5.91 -5.64 3.88
N SER A 166 7.08 -6.03 3.38
CA SER A 166 7.61 -7.40 3.46
C SER A 166 9.10 -7.37 3.82
N PRO A 167 9.55 -8.14 4.83
CA PRO A 167 10.98 -8.30 5.12
C PRO A 167 11.68 -9.29 4.16
N HIS A 168 10.91 -10.15 3.49
CA HIS A 168 11.44 -11.29 2.75
C HIS A 168 11.76 -10.95 1.29
N ASN A 169 12.85 -11.55 0.81
CA ASN A 169 13.11 -11.71 -0.62
C ASN A 169 12.73 -13.15 -1.02
N PHE A 170 12.40 -13.37 -2.29
CA PHE A 170 12.14 -14.69 -2.86
C PHE A 170 13.15 -15.01 -3.96
#